data_AF-A0A967EYP4-F1
#
_entry.id   AF-A0A967EYP4-F1
#
_cell.length_a   1.000
_cell.length_b   1.000
_cell.length_c   1.000
_cell.angle_alpha   90.00
_cell.angle_beta   90.00
_cell.angle_gamma   90.00
#
_symmetry.space_group_name_H-M   'P 1'
#
loop_
_entity.id
_entity.type
_entity.pdbx_description
1 polymer ?
#
loop_
_entity_poly.entity_id
_entity_poly.type
_entity_poly.pdbx_seq_one_letter_code
_entity_poly.pdbx_strand_id
1 'polypeptide(L)' 'MTDDGIRLLAAAIALLPLLGVALALGKIFSDWISSVARNPGAAEVVQPVGLLGFALTEAIALFALIVAFIILFVG' A
#
# COMPACT_ATOMS: atom_id res chain seq x y z
N MET A 1 -23.04 2.90 -23.57
CA MET A 1 -21.89 2.25 -22.90
C MET A 1 -22.47 0.98 -22.31
N THR A 2 -21.94 -0.20 -22.65
CA THR A 2 -22.38 -1.43 -21.98
C THR A 2 -21.93 -1.36 -20.52
N ASP A 3 -22.79 -1.81 -19.60
CA ASP A 3 -22.56 -1.69 -18.15
C ASP A 3 -21.22 -2.33 -17.73
N ASP A 4 -20.77 -3.36 -18.46
CA ASP A 4 -19.47 -4.01 -18.27
C ASP A 4 -18.28 -3.07 -18.46
N GLY A 5 -18.33 -2.17 -19.44
CA GLY A 5 -17.23 -1.23 -19.70
C GLY A 5 -17.04 -0.24 -18.56
N ILE A 6 -18.15 0.23 -17.99
CA ILE A 6 -18.14 1.14 -16.82
C ILE A 6 -17.65 0.40 -15.58
N ARG A 7 -18.09 -0.86 -15.38
CA ARG A 7 -17.65 -1.72 -14.29
C ARG A 7 -16.13 -1.95 -14.30
N LEU A 8 -15.56 -2.28 -15.45
CA LEU A 8 -14.11 -2.48 -15.59
C LEU A 8 -13.32 -1.21 -15.32
N LEU A 9 -13.79 -0.05 -15.81
CA LEU A 9 -13.17 1.24 -15.53
C LEU A 9 -13.24 1.60 -14.04
N ALA A 10 -14.38 1.38 -13.39
CA ALA A 10 -14.55 1.62 -11.96
C ALA A 10 -13.60 0.75 -11.11
N ALA A 11 -13.44 -0.53 -11.47
CA ALA A 11 -12.50 -1.43 -10.81
C ALA A 11 -11.03 -0.95 -10.97
N ALA A 12 -10.65 -0.46 -12.14
CA ALA A 12 -9.31 0.11 -12.37
C ALA A 12 -9.08 1.38 -11.54
N ILE A 13 -10.08 2.27 -11.48
CA ILE A 13 -10.01 3.51 -10.68
C ILE A 13 -9.90 3.21 -9.18
N ALA A 14 -10.56 2.14 -8.70
CA ALA A 14 -10.46 1.73 -7.30
C ALA A 14 -9.04 1.35 -6.86
N LEU A 15 -8.13 1.05 -7.80
CA LEU A 15 -6.73 0.71 -7.52
C LEU A 15 -5.79 1.92 -7.48
N LEU A 16 -6.24 3.14 -7.79
CA LEU A 16 -5.41 4.36 -7.72
C LEU A 16 -4.70 4.57 -6.37
N PRO A 17 -5.27 4.22 -5.20
CA PRO A 17 -4.56 4.32 -3.92
C PRO A 17 -3.24 3.56 -3.86
N LEU A 18 -3.04 2.53 -4.70
CA LEU A 18 -1.78 1.78 -4.77
C LEU A 18 -0.57 2.65 -5.13
N LEU A 19 -0.78 3.76 -5.86
CA LEU A 19 0.28 4.73 -6.11
C LEU A 19 0.79 5.36 -4.80
N GLY A 20 -0.12 5.73 -3.92
CA GLY A 20 0.22 6.27 -2.60
C GLY A 20 0.92 5.25 -1.72
N VAL A 21 0.46 3.99 -1.75
CA VAL A 21 1.11 2.86 -1.06
C VAL A 21 2.55 2.68 -1.55
N ALA A 22 2.78 2.65 -2.87
CA ALA A 22 4.12 2.48 -3.43
C ALA A 22 5.09 3.59 -2.97
N LEU A 23 4.64 4.84 -2.98
CA LEU A 23 5.43 5.98 -2.50
C LEU A 23 5.70 5.91 -0.99
N ALA A 24 4.69 5.54 -0.20
CA ALA A 24 4.81 5.40 1.25
C ALA A 24 5.78 4.28 1.63
N LEU A 25 5.67 3.10 1.00
CA LEU A 25 6.59 1.97 1.23
C LEU A 25 8.02 2.34 0.85
N GLY A 26 8.22 2.95 -0.32
CA GLY A 26 9.54 3.42 -0.74
C GLY A 26 10.18 4.34 0.30
N LYS A 27 9.40 5.25 0.87
CA LYS A 27 9.88 6.15 1.92
C LYS A 27 10.12 5.44 3.26
N ILE A 28 9.22 4.56 3.70
CA ILE A 28 9.38 3.78 4.94
C ILE A 28 10.68 2.98 4.93
N PHE A 29 10.93 2.23 3.84
CA PHE A 29 12.14 1.42 3.74
C PHE A 29 13.40 2.27 3.57
N SER A 30 13.34 3.37 2.81
CA SER A 30 14.46 4.30 2.67
C SER A 30 14.87 4.92 4.02
N ASP A 31 13.90 5.44 4.77
CA ASP A 31 14.14 6.07 6.07
C ASP A 31 14.63 5.06 7.10
N TRP A 32 14.07 3.85 7.09
CA TRP A 32 14.50 2.76 7.97
C TRP A 32 15.95 2.36 7.69
N ILE A 33 16.31 2.06 6.44
CA ILE A 33 17.69 1.70 6.06
C ILE A 33 18.65 2.85 6.41
N SER A 34 18.28 4.09 6.13
CA SER A 34 19.11 5.26 6.44
C SER A 34 19.33 5.44 7.94
N SER A 35 18.28 5.22 8.75
CA SER A 35 18.36 5.28 10.21
C SER A 35 19.34 4.25 10.76
N VAL A 36 19.26 3.00 10.30
CA VAL A 36 20.16 1.92 10.74
C VAL A 36 21.58 2.16 10.25
N ALA A 37 21.77 2.66 9.03
CA ALA A 37 23.09 2.98 8.49
C ALA A 37 23.80 4.09 9.28
N ARG A 38 23.06 5.10 9.76
CA ARG A 38 23.60 6.20 10.57
C ARG A 38 23.86 5.79 12.03
N ASN A 39 23.04 4.90 12.58
CA ASN A 39 23.21 4.37 13.93
C ASN A 39 22.80 2.89 13.98
N PRO A 40 23.76 1.96 13.81
CA PRO A 40 23.47 0.53 13.83
C PRO A 40 22.83 0.04 15.14
N GLY A 41 23.13 0.69 16.27
CA GLY A 41 22.53 0.36 17.57
C GLY A 41 21.05 0.69 17.69
N ALA A 42 20.48 1.49 16.77
CA ALA A 42 19.05 1.78 16.75
C ALA A 42 18.21 0.69 16.07
N ALA A 43 18.82 -0.31 15.44
CA ALA A 43 18.13 -1.30 14.61
C ALA A 43 16.96 -1.99 15.34
N GLU A 44 17.19 -2.44 16.57
CA GLU A 44 16.17 -3.15 17.37
C GLU A 44 14.98 -2.26 17.74
N VAL A 45 15.18 -0.94 17.84
CA VAL A 45 14.14 0.03 18.19
C VAL A 45 13.33 0.43 16.95
N VAL A 46 14.00 0.65 15.82
CA VAL A 46 13.34 1.17 14.61
C VAL A 46 12.67 0.08 13.77
N GLN A 47 13.17 -1.16 13.83
CA GLN A 47 12.62 -2.27 13.05
C GLN A 47 11.14 -2.58 13.35
N PRO A 48 10.70 -2.71 14.62
CA PRO A 48 9.30 -2.96 14.92
C PRO A 48 8.37 -1.85 14.43
N VAL A 49 8.81 -0.58 14.56
CA VAL A 49 8.04 0.58 14.09
C VAL A 49 7.98 0.62 12.57
N GLY A 50 9.09 0.32 11.89
CA GLY A 50 9.15 0.21 10.44
C GLY A 50 8.26 -0.90 9.88
N LEU A 51 8.25 -2.07 10.51
CA LEU A 51 7.35 -3.18 10.14
C LEU A 51 5.88 -2.85 10.39
N LEU A 52 5.57 -2.17 11.50
CA LEU A 52 4.21 -1.70 11.77
C LEU A 52 3.75 -0.71 10.69
N GLY A 53 4.59 0.28 10.35
CA GLY A 53 4.31 1.24 9.28
C GLY A 53 4.10 0.58 7.91
N PHE A 54 4.94 -0.41 7.58
CA PHE A 54 4.79 -1.25 6.39
C PHE A 54 3.45 -1.98 6.39
N ALA A 55 3.12 -2.71 7.46
CA ALA A 55 1.90 -3.51 7.55
C ALA A 55 0.62 -2.66 7.45
N LEU A 56 0.61 -1.49 8.10
CA LEU A 56 -0.51 -0.54 8.01
C LEU A 56 -0.66 0.04 6.60
N THR A 57 0.45 0.28 5.91
CA THR A 57 0.45 0.78 4.52
C THR A 57 -0.04 -0.30 3.55
N GLU A 58 0.37 -1.55 3.74
CA GLU A 58 -0.13 -2.70 2.97
C GLU A 58 -1.61 -2.95 3.20
N ALA A 59 -2.14 -2.74 4.41
CA ALA A 59 -3.57 -2.86 4.66
C ALA A 59 -4.40 -1.93 3.76
N ILE A 60 -3.90 -0.73 3.45
CA ILE A 60 -4.55 0.21 2.52
C ILE A 60 -4.55 -0.37 1.10
N ALA A 61 -3.44 -1.00 0.68
CA ALA A 61 -3.37 -1.67 -0.62
C ALA A 61 -4.39 -2.80 -0.74
N LEU A 62 -4.49 -3.62 0.31
CA LEU A 62 -5.46 -4.71 0.38
C LEU A 62 -6.90 -4.18 0.36
N PHE A 63 -7.21 -3.08 1.04
CA PHE A 63 -8.55 -2.48 0.96
C PHE A 63 -8.89 -1.98 -0.45
N ALA A 64 -7.95 -1.33 -1.14
CA ALA A 64 -8.16 -0.92 -2.53
C ALA A 64 -8.42 -2.13 -3.45
N LEU A 65 -7.67 -3.22 -3.25
CA LEU A 65 -7.85 -4.46 -3.99
C LEU A 65 -9.21 -5.13 -3.70
N ILE A 66 -9.63 -5.17 -2.43
CA ILE A 66 -10.93 -5.71 -2.02
C ILE A 66 -12.06 -4.94 -2.69
N VAL A 67 -11.99 -3.60 -2.70
CA VAL A 67 -13.00 -2.77 -3.38
C VAL A 67 -13.03 -3.06 -4.88
N ALA A 68 -11.87 -3.20 -5.53
CA ALA A 68 -11.80 -3.58 -6.93
C ALA A 68 -12.46 -4.95 -7.20
N PHE A 69 -12.21 -5.96 -6.35
CA PHE A 69 -12.86 -7.27 -6.47
C PHE A 69 -14.37 -7.24 -6.23
N ILE A 70 -14.85 -6.43 -5.28
CA ILE A 70 -16.29 -6.25 -5.07
C ILE A 70 -16.93 -5.69 -6.34
N ILE A 71 -16.32 -4.67 -6.95
CA ILE A 71 -16.78 -4.11 -8.23
C ILE A 71 -16.77 -5.18 -9.33
N LEU A 72 -15.72 -6.00 -9.43
CA LEU A 72 -15.55 -6.99 -10.50
C LEU A 72 -16.43 -8.24 -10.38
N PHE A 73 -16.83 -8.65 -9.17
CA PHE A 73 -17.47 -9.97 -8.98
C PHE A 73 -18.79 -9.95 -8.21
N VAL A 74 -19.09 -8.89 -7.47
CA VAL A 74 -20.32 -8.80 -6.66
C VAL A 74 -21.35 -7.87 -7.29
N GLY A 75 -20.89 -6.82 -8.00
CA GLY A 75 -21.72 -5.87 -8.73
C GLY A 75 -22.40 -6.42 -9.99
#